data_AF-A0A0Q8GGR7-F1
#
_entry.id   AF-A0A0Q8GGR7-F1
#
_cell.length_a   1.000
_cell.length_b   1.000
_cell.length_c   1.000
_cell.angle_alpha   90.00
_cell.angle_beta   90.00
_cell.angle_gamma   90.00
#
_symmetry.space_group_name_H-M   'P 1'
#
loop_
_entity.id
_entity.type
_entity.pdbx_description
1 polymer ?
#
loop_
_entity_poly.entity_id
_entity_poly.type
_entity_poly.pdbx_seq_one_letter_code
_entity_poly.pdbx_strand_id
1 'polypeptide(L)'
;MAASVPEPVPAEPLEATGVEDALITLLGRKAVMNHLRVDGFANRIVATVDNMDRPQLSSRLWPFYPSTGQFSVRKQDGRTYIDADNGLRYAPLLLLAETVDPAQVAELYRRMYPLLQAAYVELGYPKGRFNDRLLAVIDHLLATPVPDGPLEVRLPPIDPSVAPPRPWVLYQFTDPALESLSAGQKWLLRLGPVNERRVKLRLQQFKRELIGQAAAAP
;
A
#
# COMPACT_ATOMS: atom_id res chain seq x y z
N MET A 1 1.51 -17.33 -21.58
CA MET A 1 1.72 -15.87 -21.47
C MET A 1 0.38 -15.25 -21.13
N ALA A 2 0.21 -14.65 -19.95
CA ALA A 2 -1.01 -13.90 -19.66
C ALA A 2 -1.06 -12.71 -20.62
N ALA A 3 -2.19 -12.49 -21.29
CA ALA A 3 -2.38 -11.32 -22.13
C ALA A 3 -2.18 -10.08 -21.27
N SER A 4 -1.31 -9.17 -21.70
CA SER A 4 -1.09 -7.91 -20.99
C SER A 4 -2.37 -7.08 -21.08
N VAL A 5 -2.76 -6.47 -19.95
CA VAL A 5 -3.91 -5.57 -19.90
C VAL A 5 -3.59 -4.34 -20.76
N PRO A 6 -4.50 -3.86 -21.61
CA PRO A 6 -4.30 -2.65 -22.40
C PRO A 6 -3.81 -1.49 -21.54
N GLU A 7 -2.98 -0.63 -22.14
CA GLU A 7 -2.50 0.56 -21.45
C GLU A 7 -3.67 1.49 -21.11
N PRO A 8 -3.77 2.03 -19.88
CA PRO A 8 -4.84 2.94 -19.56
C PRO A 8 -4.65 4.24 -20.35
N VAL A 9 -5.53 4.48 -21.31
CA VAL A 9 -5.58 5.74 -22.07
C VAL A 9 -6.63 6.65 -21.41
N PRO A 10 -6.23 7.73 -20.73
CA PRO A 10 -7.20 8.64 -20.13
C PRO A 10 -7.90 9.49 -21.18
N ALA A 11 -9.18 9.77 -20.96
CA ALA A 11 -9.91 10.77 -21.75
C ALA A 11 -9.38 12.19 -21.47
N GLU A 12 -9.00 12.48 -20.22
CA GLU A 12 -8.44 13.76 -19.79
C GLU A 12 -7.26 13.54 -18.83
N PRO A 13 -6.02 13.45 -19.34
CA PRO A 13 -4.84 13.25 -18.52
C PRO A 13 -4.62 14.43 -17.56
N LEU A 14 -4.16 14.12 -16.35
CA LEU A 14 -3.82 15.12 -15.34
C LEU A 14 -2.39 15.62 -15.54
N GLU A 15 -2.24 16.93 -15.48
CA GLU A 15 -0.95 17.58 -15.25
C GLU A 15 -0.54 17.47 -13.78
N ALA A 16 0.77 17.55 -13.50
CA ALA A 16 1.30 17.43 -12.15
C ALA A 16 0.68 18.44 -11.16
N THR A 17 0.36 19.65 -11.63
CA THR A 17 -0.28 20.72 -10.83
C THR A 17 -1.73 20.42 -10.47
N GLY A 18 -2.43 19.57 -11.23
CA GLY A 18 -3.84 19.22 -10.99
C GLY A 18 -4.05 18.03 -10.05
N VAL A 19 -2.97 17.36 -9.61
CA VAL A 19 -3.06 16.15 -8.77
C VAL A 19 -3.70 16.46 -7.42
N GLU A 20 -3.33 17.57 -6.77
CA GLU A 20 -3.89 17.94 -5.47
C GLU A 20 -5.40 18.17 -5.55
N ASP A 21 -5.83 18.98 -6.52
CA ASP A 21 -7.25 19.30 -6.70
C ASP A 21 -8.06 18.04 -7.01
N ALA A 22 -7.54 17.15 -7.86
CA ALA A 22 -8.20 15.89 -8.15
C ALA A 22 -8.33 14.98 -6.91
N LEU A 23 -7.30 14.93 -6.06
CA LEU A 23 -7.37 14.22 -4.77
C LEU A 23 -8.39 14.87 -3.81
N ILE A 24 -8.45 16.20 -3.78
CA ILE A 24 -9.40 16.96 -2.95
C ILE A 24 -10.83 16.72 -3.42
N THR A 25 -11.09 16.67 -4.72
CA THR A 25 -12.40 16.33 -5.28
C THR A 25 -12.82 14.93 -4.87
N LEU A 26 -11.89 13.96 -4.89
CA LEU A 26 -12.21 12.56 -4.59
C LEU A 26 -12.38 12.28 -3.09
N LEU A 27 -11.51 12.86 -2.25
CA LEU A 27 -11.38 12.48 -0.83
C LEU A 27 -11.86 13.57 0.13
N GLY A 28 -12.06 14.79 -0.37
CA GLY A 28 -12.28 15.98 0.44
C GLY A 28 -10.98 16.57 0.99
N ARG A 29 -10.92 17.91 1.06
CA ARG A 29 -9.73 18.67 1.48
C ARG A 29 -9.15 18.22 2.81
N LYS A 30 -10.01 18.02 3.83
CA LYS A 30 -9.57 17.62 5.17
C LYS A 30 -8.84 16.26 5.14
N ALA A 31 -9.33 15.31 4.35
CA ALA A 31 -8.72 13.99 4.27
C ALA A 31 -7.35 14.06 3.58
N VAL A 32 -7.26 14.78 2.46
CA VAL A 32 -6.00 14.97 1.72
C VAL A 32 -4.94 15.59 2.63
N MET A 33 -5.26 16.69 3.31
CA MET A 33 -4.30 17.42 4.15
C MET A 33 -3.84 16.61 5.37
N ASN A 34 -4.71 15.79 5.96
CA ASN A 34 -4.40 15.05 7.18
C ASN A 34 -3.73 13.69 6.91
N HIS A 35 -3.91 13.12 5.72
CA HIS A 35 -3.53 11.73 5.46
C HIS A 35 -2.55 11.57 4.30
N LEU A 36 -2.51 12.47 3.31
CA LEU A 36 -1.73 12.28 2.10
C LEU A 36 -0.52 13.21 2.03
N ARG A 37 0.54 12.69 1.40
CA ARG A 37 1.74 13.45 1.03
C ARG A 37 1.67 13.82 -0.44
N VAL A 38 1.07 14.97 -0.73
CA VAL A 38 0.75 15.39 -2.10
C VAL A 38 2.00 15.77 -2.89
N ASP A 39 3.05 16.27 -2.25
CA ASP A 39 4.30 16.61 -2.92
C ASP A 39 4.94 15.38 -3.56
N GLY A 40 5.09 15.40 -4.90
CA GLY A 40 5.63 14.28 -5.67
C GLY A 40 4.76 13.02 -5.55
N PHE A 41 3.44 13.17 -5.43
CA PHE A 41 2.52 12.07 -5.16
C PHE A 41 2.66 10.91 -6.16
N ALA A 42 2.76 11.19 -7.46
CA ALA A 42 2.98 10.17 -8.48
C ALA A 42 4.26 9.35 -8.21
N ASN A 43 5.39 10.02 -7.97
CA ASN A 43 6.66 9.35 -7.65
C ASN A 43 6.56 8.52 -6.36
N ARG A 44 5.85 9.00 -5.33
CA ARG A 44 5.63 8.25 -4.08
C ARG A 44 4.79 7.00 -4.29
N ILE A 45 3.74 7.08 -5.10
CA ILE A 45 2.90 5.94 -5.46
C ILE A 45 3.74 4.90 -6.20
N VAL A 46 4.45 5.31 -7.25
CA VAL A 46 5.29 4.42 -8.04
C VAL A 46 6.35 3.75 -7.18
N ALA A 47 7.09 4.52 -6.38
CA ALA A 47 8.10 3.97 -5.49
C ALA A 47 7.50 3.02 -4.44
N THR A 48 6.33 3.32 -3.90
CA THR A 48 5.66 2.45 -2.93
C THR A 48 5.24 1.13 -3.56
N VAL A 49 4.55 1.19 -4.71
CA VAL A 49 4.12 -0.01 -5.45
C VAL A 49 5.32 -0.86 -5.81
N ASP A 50 6.39 -0.27 -6.36
CA ASP A 50 7.57 -1.01 -6.80
C ASP A 50 8.37 -1.68 -5.66
N ASN A 51 8.15 -1.25 -4.42
CA ASN A 51 8.84 -1.81 -3.25
C ASN A 51 7.92 -2.71 -2.39
N MET A 52 6.65 -2.91 -2.75
CA MET A 52 5.71 -3.72 -1.94
C MET A 52 5.97 -5.23 -2.02
N ASP A 53 6.55 -5.74 -3.11
CA ASP A 53 6.95 -7.14 -3.26
C ASP A 53 8.42 -7.39 -2.85
N ARG A 54 9.15 -6.35 -2.45
CA ARG A 54 10.52 -6.45 -1.96
C ARG A 54 10.55 -6.83 -0.47
N PRO A 55 11.65 -7.38 0.06
CA PRO A 55 11.75 -7.78 1.47
C PRO A 55 11.57 -6.64 2.49
N GLN A 56 11.95 -5.41 2.09
CA GLN A 56 11.91 -4.24 2.94
C GLN A 56 11.35 -3.04 2.18
N LEU A 57 10.45 -2.29 2.82
CA LEU A 57 9.93 -1.03 2.32
C LEU A 57 10.24 0.07 3.35
N SER A 58 10.94 1.11 2.91
CA SER A 58 11.19 2.27 3.77
C SER A 58 9.89 3.03 4.02
N SER A 59 9.58 3.31 5.29
CA SER A 59 8.40 4.08 5.68
C SER A 59 8.36 5.49 5.08
N ARG A 60 9.50 5.99 4.56
CA ARG A 60 9.61 7.30 3.92
C ARG A 60 8.98 7.36 2.53
N LEU A 61 8.83 6.22 1.87
CA LEU A 61 8.32 6.12 0.50
C LEU A 61 6.78 6.18 0.44
N TRP A 62 6.09 5.88 1.55
CA TRP A 62 4.64 5.82 1.57
C TRP A 62 4.00 7.14 1.11
N PRO A 63 2.91 7.06 0.32
CA PRO A 63 2.18 8.23 -0.19
C PRO A 63 1.29 8.88 0.88
N PHE A 64 1.21 8.28 2.07
CA PHE A 64 0.44 8.77 3.20
C PHE A 64 1.32 9.04 4.42
N TYR A 65 0.83 9.89 5.31
CA TYR A 65 1.48 10.12 6.59
C TYR A 65 1.50 8.82 7.42
N PRO A 66 2.60 8.52 8.12
CA PRO A 66 2.67 7.36 9.00
C PRO A 66 1.51 7.37 10.00
N SER A 67 0.87 6.23 10.21
CA SER A 67 -0.15 6.07 11.24
C SER A 67 0.38 6.57 12.58
N THR A 68 -0.42 7.37 13.29
CA THR A 68 -0.12 7.77 14.66
C THR A 68 -0.20 6.55 15.58
N GLY A 69 0.57 6.55 16.67
CA GLY A 69 0.63 5.44 17.63
C GLY A 69 1.83 4.49 17.45
N GLN A 70 2.09 3.69 18.48
CA GLN A 70 3.22 2.77 18.57
C GLN A 70 2.78 1.35 18.25
N PHE A 71 3.62 0.55 17.58
CA PHE A 71 3.32 -0.88 17.32
C PHE A 71 3.10 -1.60 18.63
N SER A 72 1.89 -2.15 18.80
CA SER A 72 1.44 -2.72 20.06
C SER A 72 1.64 -4.22 20.05
N VAL A 73 2.15 -4.71 21.18
CA VAL A 73 2.41 -6.13 21.41
C VAL A 73 1.86 -6.52 22.78
N ARG A 74 1.44 -7.78 22.89
CA ARG A 74 1.09 -8.42 24.16
C ARG A 74 2.11 -9.49 24.50
N LYS A 75 2.46 -9.60 25.79
CA LYS A 75 3.33 -10.68 26.29
C LYS A 75 2.48 -11.77 26.93
N GLN A 76 2.75 -13.02 26.56
CA GLN A 76 2.05 -14.18 27.08
C GLN A 76 3.03 -15.35 27.14
N ASP A 77 3.15 -16.00 28.29
CA ASP A 77 4.02 -17.18 28.51
C ASP A 77 5.47 -16.98 28.03
N GLY A 78 6.05 -15.81 28.32
CA GLY A 78 7.41 -15.44 27.91
C GLY A 78 7.57 -15.10 26.41
N ARG A 79 6.51 -15.23 25.61
CA ARG A 79 6.47 -14.89 24.18
C ARG A 79 5.80 -13.55 23.93
N THR A 80 6.12 -12.92 22.81
CA THR A 80 5.59 -11.61 22.44
C THR A 80 4.77 -11.74 21.16
N TYR A 81 3.51 -11.32 21.19
CA TYR A 81 2.59 -11.40 20.06
C TYR A 81 2.16 -10.00 19.63
N ILE A 82 1.85 -9.83 18.34
CA ILE A 82 1.15 -8.64 17.88
C ILE A 82 -0.16 -8.52 18.65
N ASP A 83 -0.41 -7.33 19.19
CA ASP A 83 -1.66 -7.05 19.89
C ASP A 83 -2.85 -7.09 18.91
N ALA A 84 -4.00 -7.61 19.34
CA ALA A 84 -5.19 -7.67 18.49
C ALA A 84 -5.63 -6.28 18.02
N ASP A 85 -5.38 -5.25 18.83
CA ASP A 85 -5.73 -3.86 18.55
C ASP A 85 -4.64 -3.13 17.75
N ASN A 86 -3.52 -3.79 17.42
CA ASN A 86 -2.44 -3.17 16.62
C ASN A 86 -2.96 -2.58 15.31
N GLY A 87 -3.96 -3.24 14.70
CA GLY A 87 -4.60 -2.79 13.46
C GLY A 87 -5.33 -1.45 13.56
N LEU A 88 -5.76 -1.02 14.75
CA LEU A 88 -6.59 0.19 14.92
C LEU A 88 -5.91 1.47 14.44
N ARG A 89 -4.56 1.51 14.43
CA ARG A 89 -3.78 2.64 13.89
C ARG A 89 -4.07 2.93 12.41
N TYR A 90 -4.51 1.92 11.66
CA TYR A 90 -4.80 2.01 10.23
C TYR A 90 -6.28 2.29 9.97
N ALA A 91 -7.14 2.21 10.98
CA ALA A 91 -8.58 2.39 10.83
C ALA A 91 -8.96 3.71 10.15
N PRO A 92 -8.35 4.88 10.44
CA PRO A 92 -8.70 6.12 9.75
C PRO A 92 -8.46 6.07 8.23
N LEU A 93 -7.35 5.45 7.81
CA LEU A 93 -7.04 5.29 6.38
C LEU A 93 -7.97 4.28 5.70
N LEU A 94 -8.32 3.20 6.40
CA LEU A 94 -9.24 2.18 5.87
C LEU A 94 -10.65 2.73 5.74
N LEU A 95 -11.15 3.46 6.74
CA LEU A 95 -12.45 4.12 6.68
C LEU A 95 -12.50 5.14 5.54
N LEU A 96 -11.43 5.93 5.35
CA LEU A 96 -11.32 6.83 4.20
C LEU A 96 -11.34 6.06 2.87
N ALA A 97 -10.63 4.94 2.77
CA ALA A 97 -10.63 4.13 1.57
C ALA A 97 -12.01 3.51 1.27
N GLU A 98 -12.81 3.25 2.30
CA GLU A 98 -14.18 2.72 2.20
C GLU A 98 -15.21 3.78 1.78
N THR A 99 -14.95 5.08 1.95
CA THR A 99 -15.88 6.14 1.52
C THR A 99 -15.86 6.43 0.03
N VAL A 100 -14.88 5.91 -0.71
CA VAL A 100 -14.67 6.23 -2.12
C VAL A 100 -15.18 5.11 -3.01
N ASP A 101 -15.85 5.45 -4.10
CA ASP A 101 -16.22 4.47 -5.13
C ASP A 101 -14.98 3.93 -5.86
N PRO A 102 -14.75 2.60 -5.92
CA PRO A 102 -13.67 2.01 -6.71
C PRO A 102 -13.59 2.51 -8.15
N ALA A 103 -14.72 2.79 -8.81
CA ALA A 103 -14.75 3.28 -10.18
C ALA A 103 -14.16 4.69 -10.30
N GLN A 104 -14.43 5.56 -9.31
CA GLN A 104 -13.83 6.90 -9.26
C GLN A 104 -12.32 6.85 -8.97
N VAL A 105 -11.87 5.89 -8.16
CA VAL A 105 -10.42 5.65 -7.94
C VAL A 105 -9.75 5.17 -9.22
N ALA A 106 -10.36 4.25 -9.95
CA ALA A 106 -9.86 3.77 -11.23
C ALA A 106 -9.81 4.88 -12.28
N GLU A 107 -10.81 5.77 -12.30
CA GLU A 107 -10.80 6.92 -13.19
C GLU A 107 -9.67 7.90 -12.86
N LEU A 108 -9.49 8.25 -11.58
CA LEU A 108 -8.36 9.07 -11.17
C LEU A 108 -7.02 8.42 -11.54
N TYR A 109 -6.88 7.11 -11.32
CA TYR A 109 -5.68 6.38 -11.71
C TYR A 109 -5.37 6.50 -13.21
N ARG A 110 -6.38 6.35 -14.07
CA ARG A 110 -6.23 6.50 -15.53
C ARG A 110 -5.76 7.90 -15.89
N ARG A 111 -6.42 8.92 -15.34
CA ARG A 111 -6.05 10.33 -15.59
C ARG A 111 -4.63 10.63 -15.12
N MET A 112 -4.20 10.04 -14.00
CA MET A 112 -2.83 10.15 -13.49
C MET A 112 -1.81 9.27 -14.22
N TYR A 113 -2.25 8.33 -15.07
CA TYR A 113 -1.37 7.30 -15.62
C TYR A 113 -0.14 7.84 -16.36
N PRO A 114 -0.20 8.91 -17.18
CA PRO A 114 1.00 9.48 -17.78
C PRO A 114 2.07 9.92 -16.77
N LEU A 115 1.66 10.52 -15.64
CA LEU A 115 2.56 10.93 -14.55
C LEU A 115 3.16 9.71 -13.85
N LEU A 116 2.34 8.68 -13.60
CA LEU A 116 2.79 7.43 -12.96
C LEU A 116 3.77 6.67 -13.87
N GLN A 117 3.47 6.60 -15.17
CA GLN A 117 4.32 5.95 -16.15
C GLN A 117 5.66 6.68 -16.31
N ALA A 118 5.64 8.03 -16.40
CA ALA A 118 6.86 8.83 -16.42
C ALA A 118 7.72 8.61 -15.18
N ALA A 119 7.12 8.68 -13.98
CA ALA A 119 7.82 8.41 -12.73
C ALA A 119 8.38 6.98 -12.63
N TYR A 120 7.72 5.99 -13.24
CA TYR A 120 8.23 4.61 -13.30
C TYR A 120 9.42 4.45 -14.24
N VAL A 121 9.41 5.14 -15.37
CA VAL A 121 10.56 5.22 -16.28
C VAL A 121 11.75 5.90 -15.59
N GLU A 122 11.51 7.04 -14.94
CA GLU A 122 12.52 7.79 -14.16
C GLU A 122 13.10 6.96 -13.00
N LEU A 123 12.30 6.08 -12.40
CA LEU A 123 12.75 5.17 -11.34
C LEU A 123 13.76 4.12 -11.84
N GLY A 124 13.90 3.94 -13.16
CA GLY A 124 14.88 3.04 -13.77
C GLY A 124 14.29 1.94 -14.65
N TYR A 125 13.02 2.04 -15.03
CA TYR A 125 12.33 1.03 -15.86
C TYR A 125 11.95 1.58 -17.24
N PRO A 126 12.92 1.89 -18.12
CA PRO A 126 12.69 2.64 -19.37
C PRO A 126 11.80 1.91 -20.40
N LYS A 127 11.64 0.59 -20.28
CA LYS A 127 10.77 -0.24 -21.12
C LYS A 127 9.61 -0.87 -20.34
N GLY A 128 9.50 -0.56 -19.05
CA GLY A 128 8.51 -1.14 -18.17
C GLY A 128 7.18 -0.39 -18.27
N ARG A 129 6.08 -1.10 -18.04
CA ARG A 129 4.74 -0.52 -17.94
C ARG A 129 4.27 -0.53 -16.50
N PHE A 130 3.93 0.64 -15.98
CA PHE A 130 3.53 0.77 -14.59
C PHE A 130 2.22 0.04 -14.30
N ASN A 131 1.29 -0.03 -15.25
CA ASN A 131 0.02 -0.75 -15.06
C ASN A 131 0.26 -2.26 -14.85
N ASP A 132 1.14 -2.88 -15.65
CA ASP A 132 1.50 -4.30 -15.48
C ASP A 132 2.15 -4.52 -14.10
N ARG A 133 3.04 -3.59 -13.68
CA ARG A 133 3.68 -3.63 -12.36
C ARG A 133 2.66 -3.54 -11.22
N LEU A 134 1.73 -2.60 -11.31
CA LEU A 134 0.66 -2.38 -10.33
C LEU A 134 -0.21 -3.63 -10.18
N LEU A 135 -0.66 -4.21 -11.30
CA LEU A 135 -1.49 -5.42 -11.28
C LEU A 135 -0.75 -6.62 -10.67
N ALA A 136 0.53 -6.81 -11.03
CA ALA A 136 1.36 -7.86 -10.45
C ALA A 136 1.53 -7.69 -8.93
N VAL A 137 1.75 -6.46 -8.46
CA VAL A 137 1.84 -6.16 -7.02
C VAL A 137 0.50 -6.39 -6.32
N ILE A 138 -0.62 -6.01 -6.92
CA ILE A 138 -1.95 -6.31 -6.36
C ILE A 138 -2.12 -7.82 -6.19
N ASP A 139 -1.80 -8.62 -7.21
CA ASP A 139 -1.89 -10.08 -7.12
C ASP A 139 -0.99 -10.67 -6.04
N HIS A 140 0.23 -10.16 -5.93
CA HIS A 140 1.16 -10.52 -4.86
C HIS A 140 0.60 -10.24 -3.45
N LEU A 141 -0.04 -9.08 -3.26
CA LEU A 141 -0.68 -8.71 -1.99
C LEU A 141 -1.92 -9.57 -1.71
N LEU A 142 -2.72 -9.89 -2.73
CA LEU A 142 -3.88 -10.75 -2.58
C LEU A 142 -3.49 -12.18 -2.18
N ALA A 143 -2.31 -12.63 -2.62
CA ALA A 143 -1.71 -13.92 -2.24
C ALA A 143 -1.11 -13.97 -0.82
N THR A 144 -1.25 -12.91 0.00
CA THR A 144 -0.79 -12.94 1.41
C THR A 144 -1.43 -14.13 2.15
N PRO A 145 -0.66 -14.98 2.84
CA PRO A 145 -1.19 -16.12 3.59
C PRO A 145 -2.04 -15.66 4.77
N VAL A 146 -3.02 -16.48 5.16
CA VAL A 146 -3.83 -16.27 6.37
C VAL A 146 -3.22 -17.10 7.50
N PRO A 147 -2.70 -16.50 8.58
CA PRO A 147 -2.10 -17.24 9.69
C PRO A 147 -3.15 -17.99 10.53
N ASP A 148 -2.80 -19.19 11.00
CA ASP A 148 -3.64 -20.03 11.87
C ASP A 148 -3.56 -19.65 13.36
N GLY A 149 -3.37 -18.36 13.68
CA GLY A 149 -3.32 -17.90 15.07
C GLY A 149 -2.66 -16.54 15.28
N PRO A 150 -2.42 -16.17 16.56
CA PRO A 150 -1.71 -14.95 16.91
C PRO A 150 -0.30 -14.92 16.35
N LEU A 151 0.09 -13.78 15.81
CA LEU A 151 1.40 -13.58 15.19
C LEU A 151 2.45 -13.28 16.25
N GLU A 152 3.41 -14.20 16.43
CA GLU A 152 4.53 -14.01 17.34
C GLU A 152 5.62 -13.15 16.69
N VAL A 153 6.15 -12.21 17.47
CA VAL A 153 7.19 -11.27 17.03
C VAL A 153 8.29 -11.15 18.08
N ARG A 154 9.48 -10.81 17.63
CA ARG A 154 10.61 -10.45 18.50
C ARG A 154 11.20 -9.13 18.07
N LEU A 155 11.67 -8.36 19.05
CA LEU A 155 12.52 -7.22 18.80
C LEU A 155 13.97 -7.74 18.73
N PRO A 156 14.68 -7.59 17.60
CA PRO A 156 16.09 -7.95 17.55
C PRO A 156 16.88 -7.10 18.57
N PRO A 157 18.03 -7.59 19.08
CA PRO A 157 18.90 -6.80 19.94
C PRO A 157 19.35 -5.55 19.18
N ILE A 158 19.18 -4.39 19.81
CA ILE A 158 19.56 -3.09 19.24
C ILE A 158 20.58 -2.47 20.18
N ASP A 159 21.68 -1.98 19.63
CA ASP A 159 22.60 -1.13 20.38
C ASP A 159 21.87 0.18 20.77
N PRO A 160 21.73 0.47 22.08
CA PRO A 160 21.03 1.66 22.56
C PRO A 160 21.58 2.98 22.00
N SER A 161 22.86 3.02 21.59
CA SER A 161 23.50 4.21 21.03
C SER A 161 23.04 4.55 19.60
N VAL A 162 22.41 3.60 18.90
CA VAL A 162 21.91 3.75 17.52
C VAL A 162 20.42 3.38 17.39
N ALA A 163 19.70 3.27 18.52
CA ALA A 163 18.29 2.93 18.49
C ALA A 163 17.49 4.00 17.72
N PRO A 164 16.71 3.61 16.69
CA PRO A 164 15.96 4.59 15.93
C PRO A 164 14.85 5.21 16.79
N PRO A 165 14.36 6.42 16.47
CA PRO A 165 13.28 7.08 17.20
C PRO A 165 11.96 6.30 17.28
N ARG A 166 11.84 5.22 16.49
CA ARG A 166 10.65 4.35 16.43
C ARG A 166 11.09 2.89 16.50
N PRO A 167 11.63 2.40 17.63
CA PRO A 167 12.16 1.04 17.72
C PRO A 167 11.09 -0.03 17.45
N TRP A 168 9.83 0.28 17.71
CA TRP A 168 8.68 -0.59 17.49
C TRP A 168 8.41 -0.90 16.00
N VAL A 169 9.08 -0.26 15.04
CA VAL A 169 9.00 -0.67 13.61
C VAL A 169 9.92 -1.86 13.30
N LEU A 170 10.82 -2.21 14.22
CA LEU A 170 11.84 -3.24 14.06
C LEU A 170 11.41 -4.63 14.51
N TYR A 171 10.19 -4.78 15.03
CA TYR A 171 9.65 -6.12 15.31
C TYR A 171 9.71 -6.99 14.05
N GLN A 172 10.22 -8.20 14.22
CA GLN A 172 10.31 -9.23 13.20
C GLN A 172 9.40 -10.38 13.61
N PHE A 173 8.77 -11.06 12.65
CA PHE A 173 8.09 -12.31 12.91
C PHE A 173 9.11 -13.36 13.39
N THR A 174 8.71 -14.19 14.34
CA THR A 174 9.55 -15.31 14.79
C THR A 174 9.48 -16.49 13.81
N ASP A 175 8.34 -16.65 13.13
CA ASP A 175 8.17 -17.62 12.05
C ASP A 175 8.99 -17.20 10.81
N PRO A 176 9.99 -18.01 10.38
CA PRO A 176 10.80 -17.72 9.22
C PRO A 176 10.01 -17.59 7.92
N ALA A 177 8.92 -18.36 7.76
CA ALA A 177 8.07 -18.29 6.58
C ALA A 177 7.40 -16.92 6.50
N LEU A 178 6.85 -16.43 7.61
CA LEU A 178 6.23 -15.10 7.68
C LEU A 178 7.24 -13.96 7.57
N GLU A 179 8.43 -14.10 8.16
CA GLU A 179 9.46 -13.05 8.08
C GLU A 179 10.05 -12.92 6.67
N SER A 180 10.09 -14.02 5.92
CA SER A 180 10.55 -14.05 4.53
C SER A 180 9.56 -13.41 3.53
N LEU A 181 8.32 -13.15 3.94
CA LEU A 181 7.32 -12.49 3.10
C LEU A 181 7.75 -11.07 2.72
N SER A 182 7.19 -10.56 1.63
CA SER A 182 7.47 -9.19 1.20
C SER A 182 7.01 -8.16 2.22
N ALA A 183 7.54 -6.94 2.13
CA ALA A 183 7.16 -5.84 2.99
C ALA A 183 5.64 -5.55 2.95
N GLY A 184 5.03 -5.65 1.76
CA GLY A 184 3.58 -5.47 1.59
C GLY A 184 2.76 -6.57 2.26
N GLN A 185 3.17 -7.83 2.13
CA GLN A 185 2.50 -8.96 2.79
C GLN A 185 2.68 -8.91 4.31
N LYS A 186 3.89 -8.58 4.79
CA LYS A 186 4.15 -8.35 6.23
C LYS A 186 3.33 -7.19 6.77
N TRP A 187 3.15 -6.11 6.00
CA TRP A 187 2.28 -5.01 6.39
C TRP A 187 0.83 -5.47 6.52
N LEU A 188 0.30 -6.22 5.54
CA LEU A 188 -1.04 -6.79 5.58
C LEU A 188 -1.27 -7.67 6.82
N LEU A 189 -0.32 -8.55 7.15
CA LEU A 189 -0.38 -9.36 8.38
C LEU A 189 -0.45 -8.50 9.65
N ARG A 190 0.32 -7.41 9.70
CA ARG A 190 0.35 -6.47 10.84
C ARG A 190 -0.94 -5.66 10.98
N LEU A 191 -1.79 -5.59 9.94
CA LEU A 191 -3.11 -4.95 10.05
C LEU A 191 -4.07 -5.76 10.94
N GLY A 192 -3.80 -7.06 11.10
CA GLY A 192 -4.73 -8.01 11.69
C GLY A 192 -5.81 -8.47 10.69
N PRO A 193 -6.47 -9.61 10.96
CA PRO A 193 -7.26 -10.32 9.97
C PRO A 193 -8.49 -9.55 9.46
N VAL A 194 -9.08 -8.68 10.29
CA VAL A 194 -10.25 -7.87 9.89
C VAL A 194 -9.85 -6.83 8.85
N ASN A 195 -8.79 -6.06 9.14
CA ASN A 195 -8.32 -4.99 8.27
C ASN A 195 -7.64 -5.55 7.02
N GLU A 196 -6.91 -6.66 7.14
CA GLU A 196 -6.34 -7.36 5.99
C GLU A 196 -7.43 -7.72 4.97
N ARG A 197 -8.54 -8.34 5.41
CA ARG A 197 -9.66 -8.68 4.52
C ARG A 197 -10.27 -7.45 3.85
N ARG A 198 -10.43 -6.35 4.59
CA ARG A 198 -10.92 -5.07 4.05
C ARG A 198 -10.00 -4.53 2.97
N VAL A 199 -8.68 -4.50 3.21
CA VAL A 199 -7.70 -4.06 2.19
C VAL A 199 -7.74 -4.97 0.97
N LYS A 200 -7.71 -6.30 1.14
CA LYS A 200 -7.77 -7.25 0.03
C LYS A 200 -9.04 -7.06 -0.81
N LEU A 201 -10.20 -6.82 -0.17
CA LEU A 201 -11.43 -6.52 -0.88
C LEU A 201 -11.31 -5.24 -1.73
N ARG A 202 -10.75 -4.16 -1.17
CA ARG A 202 -10.54 -2.91 -1.91
C ARG A 202 -9.57 -3.09 -3.08
N LEU A 203 -8.50 -3.85 -2.90
CA LEU A 203 -7.56 -4.20 -3.97
C LEU A 203 -8.24 -5.00 -5.09
N GLN A 204 -9.09 -5.97 -4.75
CA GLN A 204 -9.87 -6.74 -5.74
C GLN A 204 -10.86 -5.86 -6.51
N GLN A 205 -11.57 -4.97 -5.81
CA GLN A 205 -12.50 -4.03 -6.43
C GLN A 205 -11.78 -3.10 -7.40
N PHE A 206 -10.68 -2.49 -6.97
CA PHE A 206 -9.86 -1.63 -7.82
C PHE A 206 -9.29 -2.38 -9.03
N LYS A 207 -8.71 -3.57 -8.83
CA LYS A 207 -8.23 -4.42 -9.93
C LYS A 207 -9.32 -4.71 -10.95
N ARG A 208 -10.54 -5.02 -10.49
CA ARG A 208 -11.68 -5.28 -11.38
C ARG A 208 -12.06 -4.05 -12.20
N GLU A 209 -12.05 -2.86 -11.62
CA GLU A 209 -12.33 -1.63 -12.38
C GLU A 209 -11.27 -1.34 -13.45
N LEU A 210 -10.00 -1.63 -13.16
CA LEU A 210 -8.90 -1.48 -14.14
C LEU A 210 -9.04 -2.45 -15.32
N ILE A 211 -9.43 -3.69 -15.06
CA ILE A 211 -9.55 -4.73 -16.11
C ILE A 211 -10.90 -4.65 -16.84
N GLY A 212 -11.99 -4.47 -16.10
CA GLY A 212 -13.36 -4.53 -16.63
C GLY A 212 -13.68 -3.41 -17.60
N GLN A 213 -13.13 -2.22 -17.40
CA GLN A 213 -13.32 -1.10 -18.34
C GLN A 213 -12.34 -1.17 -19.52
N ALA A 214 -11.19 -1.84 -19.39
CA ALA A 214 -10.29 -2.11 -20.52
C ALA A 214 -10.93 -3.06 -21.55
N ALA A 215 -11.87 -3.90 -21.13
CA ALA A 215 -12.67 -4.75 -22.02
C ALA A 215 -13.87 -4.01 -22.67
N ALA A 216 -14.19 -2.80 -22.20
CA ALA A 216 -15.31 -1.99 -22.68
C ALA A 216 -14.90 -0.84 -23.62
N ALA A 217 -13.59 -0.65 -23.86
CA ALA A 217 -13.09 0.29 -24.86
C ALA A 217 -13.31 -0.29 -26.27
N PRO A 218 -14.05 0.40 -27.17
CA PRO A 218 -14.33 -0.05 -28.53
C PRO A 218 -13.11 -0.01 -29.44
#